data_AF-A0A453FLV6-F1
#
_entry.id   AF-A0A453FLV6-F1
#
_cell.length_a   1.000
_cell.length_b   1.000
_cell.length_c   1.000
_cell.angle_alpha   90.00
_cell.angle_beta   90.00
_cell.angle_gamma   90.00
#
_symmetry.space_group_name_H-M   'P 1'
#
loop_
_entity.id
_entity.type
_entity.pdbx_description
1 polymer ?
#
loop_
_entity_poly.entity_id
_entity_poly.type
_entity_poly.pdbx_seq_one_letter_code
_entity_poly.pdbx_strand_id
1 'polypeptide(L)'
;QHIQYYGVPFFFLIREGEALSDIKVRIQKKFEVPDEQFLKWKFAYVAYNRPDYLQDSDIVLSRFQVEYILFFWMFDRKYAFIQTFLAGISFSRKTFMDHGNNP
;
A
#
# COMPACT_ATOMS: atom_id res chain seq x y z
N GLN A 1 -16.65 6.89 7.75
CA GLN A 1 -16.81 6.15 6.48
C GLN A 1 -16.21 4.77 6.64
N HIS A 2 -16.94 3.71 6.29
CA HIS A 2 -16.45 2.34 6.33
C HIS A 2 -15.64 2.05 5.06
N ILE A 3 -14.42 1.53 5.19
CA ILE A 3 -13.58 1.17 4.04
C ILE A 3 -14.00 -0.23 3.57
N GLN A 4 -14.41 -0.35 2.32
CA GLN A 4 -14.80 -1.61 1.70
C GLN A 4 -13.67 -2.12 0.81
N TYR A 5 -13.20 -3.35 1.08
CA TYR A 5 -12.11 -4.01 0.37
C TYR A 5 -12.65 -5.02 -0.62
N TYR A 6 -12.06 -5.07 -1.81
CA TYR A 6 -12.40 -6.01 -2.88
C TYR A 6 -11.13 -6.64 -3.47
N GLY A 7 -11.31 -7.80 -4.11
CA GLY A 7 -10.21 -8.53 -4.75
C GLY A 7 -9.37 -9.36 -3.76
N VAL A 8 -8.21 -9.81 -4.24
CA VAL A 8 -7.29 -10.65 -3.46
C VAL A 8 -6.07 -9.82 -3.05
N PRO A 9 -5.75 -9.74 -1.75
CA PRO A 9 -4.54 -9.05 -1.29
C PRO A 9 -3.26 -9.75 -1.75
N PHE A 10 -2.18 -8.99 -1.89
CA PHE A 10 -0.88 -9.53 -2.32
C PHE A 10 0.29 -8.84 -1.63
N PHE A 11 1.42 -9.54 -1.57
CA PHE A 11 2.70 -8.97 -1.14
C PHE A 11 3.34 -8.16 -2.27
N PHE A 12 3.87 -6.99 -1.94
CA PHE A 12 4.63 -6.14 -2.85
C PHE A 12 5.92 -5.65 -2.17
N LEU A 13 7.06 -5.87 -2.84
CA LEU A 13 8.36 -5.43 -2.34
C LEU A 13 8.58 -3.95 -2.71
N ILE A 14 8.77 -3.10 -1.72
CA ILE A 14 9.12 -1.68 -1.88
C ILE A 14 10.58 -1.51 -1.52
N ARG A 15 11.35 -0.83 -2.37
CA ARG A 15 12.78 -0.56 -2.14
C ARG A 15 12.96 0.78 -1.45
N GLU A 16 14.08 0.93 -0.74
CA GLU A 16 14.47 2.21 -0.17
C GLU A 16 14.70 3.25 -1.27
N GLY A 17 14.23 4.48 -1.04
CA GLY A 17 14.32 5.58 -2.02
C GLY A 17 13.40 5.44 -3.23
N GLU A 18 12.52 4.42 -3.27
CA GLU A 18 11.61 4.22 -4.39
C GLU A 18 10.42 5.19 -4.33
N ALA A 19 10.24 5.96 -5.40
CA ALA A 19 9.11 6.88 -5.54
C ALA A 19 7.85 6.14 -5.98
N LEU A 20 6.68 6.74 -5.75
CA LEU A 20 5.41 6.16 -6.17
C LEU A 20 5.34 5.95 -7.68
N SER A 21 5.94 6.83 -8.48
CA SER A 21 6.04 6.69 -9.94
C SER A 21 6.67 5.36 -10.35
N ASP A 22 7.77 4.96 -9.70
CA ASP A 22 8.48 3.72 -10.02
C ASP A 22 7.67 2.49 -9.59
N ILE A 23 7.03 2.58 -8.44
CA ILE A 23 6.15 1.54 -7.92
C ILE A 23 4.94 1.34 -8.83
N LYS A 24 4.34 2.43 -9.35
CA LYS A 24 3.23 2.39 -10.29
C LYS A 24 3.57 1.57 -11.53
N VAL A 25 4.74 1.78 -12.13
CA VAL A 25 5.21 1.03 -13.30
C VAL A 25 5.32 -0.47 -12.99
N ARG A 26 5.92 -0.82 -11.84
CA ARG A 26 6.06 -2.23 -11.41
C ARG A 26 4.72 -2.88 -11.10
N ILE A 27 3.80 -2.16 -10.47
CA ILE A 27 2.44 -2.61 -10.21
C ILE A 27 1.71 -2.82 -11.53
N GLN A 28 1.79 -1.87 -12.46
CA GLN A 28 1.14 -2.01 -13.75
C GLN A 28 1.63 -3.25 -14.51
N LYS A 29 2.95 -3.45 -14.54
CA LYS A 29 3.56 -4.64 -15.13
C LYS A 29 3.13 -5.94 -14.44
N LYS A 30 3.02 -5.96 -13.11
CA LYS A 30 2.62 -7.15 -12.35
C LYS A 30 1.19 -7.63 -12.65
N PHE A 31 0.30 -6.71 -13.00
CA PHE A 31 -1.10 -7.00 -13.23
C PHE A 31 -1.54 -6.88 -14.69
N GLU A 32 -0.62 -6.52 -15.60
CA GLU A 32 -0.88 -6.42 -17.04
C GLU A 32 -2.10 -5.54 -17.38
N VAL A 33 -2.27 -4.45 -16.64
CA VAL A 33 -3.43 -3.55 -16.80
C VAL A 33 -3.13 -2.46 -17.84
N PRO A 34 -4.06 -2.20 -18.77
CA PRO A 34 -3.93 -1.11 -19.74
C PRO A 34 -3.77 0.27 -19.09
N ASP A 35 -3.01 1.16 -19.74
CA ASP A 35 -2.74 2.52 -19.25
C ASP A 35 -4.03 3.28 -18.92
N GLU A 36 -5.04 3.23 -19.79
CA GLU A 36 -6.33 3.93 -19.61
C GLU A 36 -7.04 3.52 -18.32
N GLN A 37 -7.01 2.23 -18.01
CA GLN A 37 -7.59 1.73 -16.78
C GLN A 37 -6.71 2.11 -15.60
N PHE A 38 -5.37 2.04 -15.75
CA PHE A 38 -4.41 2.32 -14.69
C PHE A 38 -4.35 3.79 -14.27
N LEU A 39 -4.54 4.72 -15.20
CA LEU A 39 -4.56 6.16 -14.95
C LEU A 39 -5.64 6.59 -13.96
N LYS A 40 -6.74 5.85 -13.89
CA LYS A 40 -7.81 6.17 -12.96
C LYS A 40 -7.45 5.78 -11.51
N TRP A 41 -6.40 5.01 -11.25
CA TRP A 41 -6.09 4.44 -9.93
C TRP A 41 -5.59 5.50 -8.97
N LYS A 42 -6.07 5.46 -7.73
CA LYS A 42 -5.60 6.32 -6.65
C LYS A 42 -4.88 5.49 -5.61
N PHE A 43 -3.65 5.88 -5.31
CA PHE A 43 -2.80 5.19 -4.35
C PHE A 43 -2.83 5.93 -3.02
N ALA A 44 -3.02 5.18 -1.94
CA ALA A 44 -3.06 5.72 -0.61
C ALA A 44 -2.35 4.77 0.36
N TYR A 45 -1.64 5.36 1.31
CA TYR A 45 -1.27 4.69 2.56
C TYR A 45 -2.49 4.70 3.47
N VAL A 46 -2.84 3.56 4.08
CA VAL A 46 -4.00 3.48 4.99
C VAL A 46 -3.52 2.98 6.34
N ALA A 47 -3.69 3.81 7.38
CA ALA A 47 -3.44 3.45 8.77
C ALA A 47 -4.64 3.89 9.62
N TYR A 48 -5.06 3.04 10.57
CA TYR A 48 -6.17 3.34 11.49
C TYR A 48 -7.46 3.81 10.78
N ASN A 49 -7.81 3.19 9.66
CA ASN A 49 -8.94 3.57 8.79
C ASN A 49 -8.89 5.01 8.24
N ARG A 50 -7.70 5.63 8.19
CA ARG A 50 -7.46 6.94 7.59
C ARG A 50 -6.58 6.78 6.35
N PRO A 51 -7.10 7.04 5.15
CA PRO A 51 -6.31 7.05 3.93
C PRO A 51 -5.52 8.38 3.81
N ASP A 52 -4.23 8.26 3.51
CA ASP A 52 -3.34 9.34 3.10
C ASP A 52 -2.92 9.11 1.65
N TYR A 53 -3.33 10.01 0.75
CA TYR A 53 -3.11 9.86 -0.68
C TYR A 53 -1.68 10.24 -1.07
N LEU A 54 -1.05 9.39 -1.86
CA LEU A 54 0.34 9.54 -2.27
C LEU A 54 0.45 10.28 -3.60
N GLN A 55 1.46 11.13 -3.71
CA GLN A 55 1.89 11.80 -4.94
C GLN A 55 3.00 11.01 -5.64
N ASP A 56 3.19 11.25 -6.93
CA ASP A 56 4.17 10.49 -7.74
C ASP A 56 5.62 10.70 -7.26
N SER A 57 5.94 11.87 -6.74
CA SER A 57 7.24 12.21 -6.17
C SER A 57 7.47 11.67 -4.75
N ASP A 58 6.45 11.11 -4.10
CA ASP A 58 6.58 10.66 -2.72
C ASP A 58 7.42 9.39 -2.64
N ILE A 59 8.41 9.39 -1.75
CA ILE A 59 9.13 8.18 -1.37
C ILE A 59 8.19 7.33 -0.53
N VAL A 60 7.75 6.20 -1.09
CA VAL A 60 6.64 5.44 -0.49
C VAL A 60 7.06 4.85 0.84
N LEU A 61 8.29 4.34 0.95
CA LEU A 61 8.81 3.74 2.19
C LEU A 61 8.85 4.74 3.36
N SER A 62 9.12 6.03 3.12
CA SER A 62 9.20 7.03 4.19
C SER A 62 7.83 7.36 4.81
N ARG A 63 6.73 7.00 4.14
CA ARG A 63 5.36 7.15 4.66
C ARG A 63 4.98 6.02 5.62
N PHE A 64 5.64 4.87 5.51
CA PHE A 64 5.52 3.80 6.48
C PHE A 64 6.45 4.14 7.65
N GLN A 65 5.92 4.77 8.70
CA GLN A 65 6.70 5.15 9.88
C GLN A 65 7.49 3.94 10.44
N VAL A 66 8.79 3.91 10.17
CA VAL A 66 9.74 2.95 10.76
C VAL A 66 9.84 3.12 12.27
N GLU A 67 9.36 4.25 12.82
CA GLU A 67 9.27 4.45 14.27
C GLU A 67 8.47 3.35 14.96
N TYR A 68 7.37 2.84 14.38
CA TYR A 68 6.68 1.68 14.97
C TYR A 68 7.57 0.43 14.97
N ILE A 69 8.34 0.20 13.91
CA ILE A 69 9.23 -0.95 13.80
C ILE A 69 10.35 -0.86 14.85
N LEU A 70 11.02 0.29 14.97
CA LEU A 70 12.07 0.53 15.98
C LEU A 70 11.53 0.53 17.42
N PHE A 71 10.38 1.14 17.69
CA PHE A 71 9.71 1.04 19.00
C PHE A 71 9.33 -0.41 19.30
N PHE A 72 8.83 -1.15 18.31
CA PHE A 72 8.43 -2.55 18.47
C PHE A 72 9.65 -3.45 18.75
N TRP A 73 10.74 -3.35 17.97
CA TRP A 73 11.99 -4.05 18.26
C TRP A 73 12.60 -3.66 19.62
N MET A 74 12.43 -2.42 20.06
CA MET A 74 12.94 -1.95 21.34
C MET A 74 12.15 -2.49 22.55
N PHE A 75 10.84 -2.70 22.41
CA PHE A 75 9.97 -3.24 23.47
C PHE A 75 9.88 -4.78 23.46
N ASP A 76 10.28 -5.45 22.37
CA ASP A 76 9.96 -6.87 22.15
C ASP A 76 11.12 -7.85 22.40
N ARG A 77 11.85 -7.69 23.51
CA ARG A 77 12.83 -8.72 23.96
C ARG A 77 12.17 -9.99 24.57
N LYS A 78 10.83 -10.09 24.60
CA LYS A 78 10.12 -11.21 25.25
C LYS A 78 9.13 -11.97 24.35
N TYR A 79 8.65 -11.42 23.21
CA TYR A 79 7.65 -12.08 22.36
C TYR A 79 8.14 -12.38 20.93
N ALA A 80 9.43 -12.14 20.66
CA ALA A 80 10.09 -12.32 19.36
C ALA A 80 10.00 -13.72 18.72
N PHE A 81 9.54 -14.77 19.42
CA PHE A 81 9.44 -16.12 18.86
C PHE A 81 8.08 -16.44 18.22
N ILE A 82 7.01 -15.67 18.51
CA ILE A 82 5.65 -16.02 18.08
C ILE A 82 5.18 -15.20 16.86
N GLN A 83 5.75 -14.02 16.58
CA GLN A 83 5.20 -13.11 15.57
C GLN A 83 5.76 -13.23 14.13
N THR A 84 6.82 -14.00 13.88
CA THR A 84 7.44 -14.08 12.54
C THR A 84 6.51 -14.67 11.47
N PHE A 85 5.37 -15.28 11.85
CA PHE A 85 4.43 -15.88 10.90
C PHE A 85 3.32 -14.96 10.38
N LEU A 86 3.08 -13.78 10.98
CA LEU A 86 1.91 -12.94 10.63
C LEU A 86 2.24 -11.63 9.90
N ALA A 87 3.51 -11.31 9.69
CA ALA A 87 3.93 -10.15 8.89
C ALA A 87 3.93 -10.44 7.37
N GLY A 88 2.98 -11.25 6.90
CA GLY A 88 2.57 -11.21 5.51
C GLY A 88 1.89 -9.87 5.24
N ILE A 89 2.66 -8.92 4.70
CA ILE A 89 2.30 -7.55 4.26
C ILE A 89 1.23 -7.49 3.14
N SER A 90 -0.05 -7.60 3.49
CA SER A 90 -1.16 -7.50 2.53
C SER A 90 -1.27 -6.08 1.93
N PHE A 91 -0.91 -5.90 0.65
CA PHE A 91 -1.28 -4.73 -0.16
C PHE A 91 -2.46 -5.09 -1.06
N SER A 92 -3.52 -4.29 -1.05
CA SER A 92 -4.62 -4.36 -2.02
C SER A 92 -4.61 -3.11 -2.92
N ARG A 93 -4.72 -3.33 -4.22
CA ARG A 93 -4.58 -2.34 -5.31
C ARG A 93 -5.97 -1.69 -5.55
N LYS A 94 -6.09 -0.35 -5.65
CA LYS A 94 -7.37 0.30 -5.99
C LYS A 94 -7.37 1.01 -7.34
N THR A 95 -7.99 0.35 -8.32
CA THR A 95 -8.60 0.95 -9.52
C THR A 95 -9.72 1.88 -9.07
N PHE A 96 -9.60 3.19 -9.27
CA PHE A 96 -10.78 4.05 -9.25
C PHE A 96 -11.41 3.88 -10.63
N MET A 97 -12.64 3.39 -10.74
CA MET A 97 -13.45 3.60 -11.94
C MET A 97 -14.64 4.36 -11.43
N ASP A 98 -14.59 5.68 -11.63
CA ASP A 98 -15.75 6.55 -11.52
C ASP A 98 -16.65 6.23 -12.71
N HIS A 99 -17.59 5.32 -12.52
CA HIS A 99 -18.78 5.28 -13.35
C HIS A 99 -19.76 6.24 -12.74
N GLY A 100 -19.81 7.44 -13.33
CA GLY A 100 -20.92 8.34 -13.14
C GLY A 100 -22.22 7.62 -13.42
N ASN A 101 -23.13 7.70 -12.47
CA ASN A 101 -24.56 7.56 -12.74
C ASN A 101 -25.32 8.36 -11.69
N ASN A 102 -25.85 9.48 -12.17
CA ASN A 102 -27.10 10.09 -11.73
C ASN A 102 -28.11 9.71 -12.84
N PRO A 103 -29.42 9.50 -12.60
CA PRO A 103 -30.23 9.97 -11.47
C PRO A 103 -30.48 8.93 -10.36
#